data_AF-A0A352A2U4-F1
#
_entry.id   AF-A0A352A2U4-F1
#
_cell.length_a   1.000
_cell.length_b   1.000
_cell.length_c   1.000
_cell.angle_alpha   90.00
_cell.angle_beta   90.00
_cell.angle_gamma   90.00
#
_symmetry.space_group_name_H-M   'P 1'
#
loop_
_entity.id
_entity.type
_entity.pdbx_description
1 polymer ?
#
loop_
_entity_poly.entity_id
_entity_poly.type
_entity_poly.pdbx_seq_one_letter_code
_entity_poly.pdbx_strand_id
1 'polypeptide(L)'
;MSKRYKTFIKIISLMLAFLTLFNTVSYSFAEAVSIQPQKNSTKKLINADIGELPDKLPKEKLELKSKRTEYSTRYLNPDGSFTEEIFLDAKYYKDSDNQ
;
A
#
# COMPACT_ATOMS: atom_id res chain seq x y z
N MET A 1 6.05 41.78 42.87
CA MET A 1 6.46 41.66 41.44
C MET A 1 6.30 43.00 40.74
N SER A 2 7.39 43.53 40.18
CA SER A 2 7.37 44.81 39.45
C SER A 2 6.41 44.73 38.25
N LYS A 3 5.76 45.85 37.88
CA LYS A 3 4.83 45.90 36.74
C LYS A 3 5.48 45.34 35.46
N ARG A 4 6.77 45.61 35.26
CA ARG A 4 7.58 45.10 34.14
C ARG A 4 7.71 43.57 34.14
N TYR A 5 7.92 42.96 35.31
CA TYR A 5 7.98 41.51 35.44
C TYR A 5 6.63 40.84 35.11
N LYS A 6 5.51 41.43 35.56
CA LYS A 6 4.17 40.93 35.22
C LYS A 6 3.89 41.01 33.71
N THR A 7 4.30 42.09 33.05
CA THR A 7 4.19 42.22 31.59
C THR A 7 5.06 41.20 30.86
N PHE A 8 6.29 40.98 31.34
CA PHE A 8 7.21 39.99 30.77
C PHE A 8 6.66 38.57 30.84
N ILE A 9 6.13 38.16 32.00
CA ILE A 9 5.50 36.84 32.16
C ILE A 9 4.25 36.70 31.28
N LYS A 10 3.45 37.76 31.11
CA LYS A 10 2.30 37.75 30.19
C LYS A 10 2.73 37.54 28.74
N ILE A 11 3.79 38.20 28.29
CA ILE A 11 4.31 38.06 26.93
C ILE A 11 4.86 36.64 26.71
N ILE A 12 5.64 36.12 27.66
CA ILE A 12 6.17 34.74 27.60
C ILE A 12 5.02 33.72 27.57
N SER A 13 4.01 33.90 28.43
CA SER A 13 2.84 33.02 28.47
C SER A 13 2.08 33.01 27.13
N LEU A 14 1.92 34.18 26.50
CA LEU A 14 1.30 34.29 25.17
C LEU A 14 2.15 33.58 24.11
N MET A 15 3.48 33.73 24.17
CA MET A 15 4.40 33.09 23.22
C MET A 15 4.41 31.57 23.36
N LEU A 16 4.39 31.05 24.59
CA LEU A 16 4.28 29.61 24.86
C LEU A 16 2.95 29.04 24.37
N ALA A 17 1.84 29.75 24.58
CA ALA A 17 0.53 29.32 24.08
C ALA A 17 0.49 29.26 22.54
N PHE A 18 1.17 30.19 21.86
CA PHE A 18 1.29 30.16 20.40
C PHE A 18 2.14 28.98 19.92
N LEU A 19 3.27 28.70 20.59
CA LEU A 19 4.14 27.56 20.28
C LEU A 19 3.42 26.22 20.42
N THR A 20 2.62 26.02 21.47
CA THR A 20 1.89 24.75 21.69
C THR A 20 0.78 24.54 20.66
N LEU A 21 0.08 25.61 20.27
CA LEU A 21 -0.90 25.54 19.17
C LEU A 21 -0.24 25.25 17.83
N PHE A 22 0.91 25.85 17.52
CA PHE A 22 1.61 25.59 16.27
C PHE A 22 2.19 24.17 16.22
N ASN A 23 2.71 23.65 17.33
CA ASN A 23 3.30 22.31 17.42
C ASN A 23 2.24 21.20 17.24
N THR A 24 1.05 21.38 17.85
CA THR A 24 -0.08 20.42 17.71
C THR A 24 -0.64 20.39 16.29
N VAL A 25 -0.78 21.55 15.64
CA VAL A 25 -1.22 21.62 14.24
C VAL A 25 -0.17 20.99 13.30
N SER A 26 1.12 21.23 13.55
CA SER A 26 2.21 20.67 12.73
C SER A 26 2.32 19.13 12.80
N TYR A 27 2.04 18.52 13.96
CA TYR A 27 2.10 17.06 14.11
C TYR A 27 1.07 16.36 13.20
N SER A 28 -0.13 16.94 13.08
CA SER A 28 -1.20 16.39 12.24
C SER A 28 -0.91 16.50 10.73
N PHE A 29 -0.10 17.48 10.30
CA PHE A 29 0.35 17.59 8.90
C PHE A 29 1.59 16.73 8.62
N ALA A 30 2.42 16.42 9.62
CA ALA A 30 3.59 15.55 9.47
C ALA A 30 3.20 14.09 9.20
N GLU A 31 2.10 13.59 9.78
CA GLU A 31 1.59 12.25 9.49
C GLU A 31 0.96 12.12 8.09
N ALA A 32 0.36 13.19 7.57
CA ALA A 32 -0.21 13.22 6.21
C ALA A 32 0.84 13.46 5.10
N VAL A 33 2.02 13.99 5.46
CA VAL A 33 3.15 14.26 4.54
C VAL A 33 4.33 13.33 4.84
N SER A 34 4.04 12.08 5.23
CA SER A 34 5.03 10.98 5.14
C SER A 34 5.01 10.30 3.77
N ILE A 35 4.56 11.01 2.72
CA ILE A 35 4.91 10.64 1.35
C ILE A 35 6.37 11.08 1.19
N GLN A 36 7.28 10.16 1.50
CA GLN A 36 8.66 10.25 1.04
C GLN A 36 8.60 10.71 -0.43
N PRO A 37 9.31 11.77 -0.85
CA PRO A 37 9.49 12.01 -2.26
C PRO A 37 10.27 10.80 -2.76
N GLN A 38 9.58 9.83 -3.36
CA GLN A 38 10.21 8.71 -4.04
C GLN A 38 11.07 9.35 -5.13
N LYS A 39 12.33 9.52 -4.78
CA LYS A 39 13.43 9.89 -5.63
C LYS A 39 13.40 8.91 -6.79
N ASN A 40 13.08 9.45 -7.97
CA ASN A 40 13.09 8.78 -9.26
C ASN A 40 11.90 7.84 -9.53
N SER A 41 10.73 8.39 -9.85
CA SER A 41 9.84 7.69 -10.78
C SER A 41 10.43 7.79 -12.19
N THR A 42 11.52 7.07 -12.46
CA THR A 42 11.67 6.49 -13.78
C THR A 42 10.34 5.81 -14.03
N LYS A 43 9.60 6.19 -15.08
CA LYS A 43 8.45 5.43 -15.55
C LYS A 43 8.99 4.03 -15.87
N LYS A 44 9.10 3.17 -14.86
CA LYS A 44 9.22 1.75 -15.03
C LYS A 44 7.93 1.45 -15.76
N LEU A 45 8.05 1.17 -17.06
CA LEU A 45 6.98 0.58 -17.82
C LEU A 45 6.59 -0.63 -16.98
N ILE A 46 5.51 -0.53 -16.22
CA ILE A 46 4.94 -1.67 -15.53
C ILE A 46 4.35 -2.47 -16.68
N ASN A 47 5.21 -3.24 -17.35
CA ASN A 47 4.75 -4.38 -18.11
C ASN A 47 4.05 -5.22 -17.05
N ALA A 48 2.73 -5.12 -17.02
CA ALA A 48 1.94 -6.10 -16.32
C ALA A 48 2.43 -7.44 -16.88
N ASP A 49 2.95 -8.28 -16.00
CA ASP A 49 3.22 -9.66 -16.35
C ASP A 49 1.86 -10.34 -16.53
N ILE A 50 1.31 -10.20 -17.74
CA ILE A 50 0.00 -10.74 -18.12
C ILE A 50 0.06 -12.28 -18.09
N GLY A 51 1.25 -12.88 -17.97
CA GLY A 51 1.44 -14.31 -17.78
C GLY A 51 0.70 -15.17 -18.80
N GLU A 52 0.26 -16.35 -18.36
CA GLU A 52 -0.41 -17.42 -19.13
C GLU A 52 -1.80 -17.07 -19.69
N LEU A 53 -2.18 -15.80 -19.81
CA LEU A 53 -3.48 -15.48 -20.41
C LEU A 53 -3.46 -15.82 -21.91
N PRO A 54 -4.34 -16.71 -22.39
CA PRO A 54 -4.38 -17.07 -23.80
C PRO A 54 -4.89 -15.91 -24.65
N ASP A 55 -4.38 -15.79 -25.89
CA ASP A 55 -4.83 -14.79 -26.87
C ASP A 55 -6.33 -14.89 -27.19
N LYS A 56 -6.94 -16.04 -26.90
CA LYS A 56 -8.36 -16.33 -27.10
C LYS A 56 -8.92 -16.99 -25.86
N LEU A 57 -10.18 -16.67 -25.55
CA LEU A 57 -10.89 -17.28 -24.44
C LEU A 57 -10.90 -18.81 -24.59
N PRO A 58 -10.63 -19.55 -23.51
CA PRO A 58 -10.62 -21.00 -23.56
C PRO A 58 -12.05 -21.51 -23.74
N LYS A 59 -12.22 -22.66 -24.41
CA LYS A 59 -13.56 -23.27 -24.57
C LYS A 59 -14.07 -23.90 -23.28
N GLU A 60 -13.15 -24.27 -22.39
CA GLU A 60 -13.39 -24.93 -21.11
C GLU A 60 -12.58 -24.23 -20.02
N LYS A 61 -12.89 -24.50 -18.75
CA LYS A 61 -12.21 -23.90 -17.60
C LYS A 61 -10.70 -24.24 -17.64
N LEU A 62 -9.85 -23.23 -17.81
CA LEU A 62 -8.40 -23.38 -17.92
C LEU A 62 -7.73 -22.99 -16.60
N GLU A 63 -6.85 -23.83 -16.06
CA GLU A 63 -6.08 -23.48 -14.87
C GLU A 63 -4.88 -22.57 -15.18
N LEU A 64 -4.69 -21.53 -14.38
CA LEU A 64 -3.55 -20.61 -14.45
C LEU A 64 -2.46 -21.07 -13.46
N LYS A 65 -1.50 -21.86 -13.94
CA LYS A 65 -0.47 -22.49 -13.11
C LYS A 65 0.48 -21.45 -12.50
N SER A 66 0.86 -20.43 -13.27
CA SER A 66 1.67 -19.30 -12.79
C SER A 66 1.07 -18.54 -11.59
N LYS A 67 -0.24 -18.66 -11.33
CA LYS A 67 -0.94 -18.01 -10.21
C LYS A 67 -1.32 -18.98 -9.10
N ARG A 68 -0.91 -20.24 -9.20
CA ARG A 68 -1.15 -21.26 -8.17
C ARG A 68 -0.37 -20.92 -6.90
N THR A 69 -1.00 -21.11 -5.76
CA THR A 69 -0.36 -21.01 -4.44
C THR A 69 -0.50 -22.35 -3.71
N GLU A 70 0.18 -22.50 -2.58
CA GLU A 70 0.09 -23.70 -1.73
C GLU A 70 -1.36 -24.02 -1.30
N TYR A 71 -2.17 -22.96 -1.13
CA TYR A 71 -3.54 -23.02 -0.62
C TYR A 71 -4.59 -22.60 -1.63
N SER A 72 -4.23 -22.26 -2.87
CA SER A 72 -5.22 -21.85 -3.86
C SER A 72 -4.85 -22.14 -5.30
N THR A 73 -5.88 -22.34 -6.12
CA THR A 73 -5.78 -22.47 -7.58
C THR A 73 -6.70 -21.50 -8.27
N ARG A 74 -6.19 -20.83 -9.31
CA ARG A 74 -6.96 -19.89 -10.11
C ARG A 74 -7.25 -20.46 -11.49
N TYR A 75 -8.46 -20.22 -11.96
CA TYR A 75 -8.94 -20.64 -13.27
C TYR A 75 -9.42 -19.45 -14.08
N LEU A 76 -9.22 -19.52 -15.39
CA LEU A 76 -9.85 -18.68 -16.40
C LEU A 76 -11.04 -19.45 -16.99
N ASN A 77 -12.22 -18.86 -16.88
CA ASN A 77 -13.46 -19.43 -17.39
C ASN A 77 -13.66 -19.08 -18.88
N PRO A 78 -14.54 -19.81 -19.59
CA PRO A 78 -14.80 -19.54 -21.00
C PRO A 78 -15.41 -18.16 -21.30
N ASP A 79 -16.05 -17.55 -20.31
CA ASP A 79 -16.62 -16.20 -20.38
C ASP A 79 -15.59 -15.09 -20.10
N GLY A 80 -14.34 -15.46 -19.79
CA GLY A 80 -13.27 -14.54 -19.43
C GLY A 80 -13.27 -14.12 -17.97
N SER A 81 -14.18 -14.64 -17.16
CA SER A 81 -14.14 -14.44 -15.70
C SER A 81 -13.06 -15.31 -15.05
N PHE A 82 -12.65 -14.94 -13.85
CA PHE A 82 -11.71 -15.72 -13.04
C PHE A 82 -12.42 -16.37 -11.86
N THR A 83 -12.03 -17.60 -11.54
CA THR A 83 -12.48 -18.30 -10.33
C THR A 83 -11.27 -18.78 -9.54
N GLU A 84 -11.33 -18.62 -8.22
CA GLU A 84 -10.28 -19.10 -7.32
C GLU A 84 -10.86 -20.10 -6.34
N GLU A 85 -10.21 -21.25 -6.24
CA GLU A 85 -10.52 -22.30 -5.27
C GLU A 85 -9.49 -22.21 -4.14
N ILE A 86 -9.98 -22.02 -2.91
CA ILE A 86 -9.16 -21.88 -1.70
C ILE A 86 -9.30 -23.16 -0.87
N PHE A 87 -8.19 -23.70 -0.42
CA PHE A 87 -8.11 -24.91 0.37
C PHE A 87 -7.72 -24.59 1.81
N LEU A 88 -8.31 -25.33 2.76
CA LEU A 88 -7.98 -25.21 4.18
C LEU A 88 -6.59 -25.80 4.48
N ASP A 89 -6.25 -26.89 3.80
CA ASP A 89 -4.96 -27.56 3.89
C ASP A 89 -4.15 -27.33 2.61
N ALA A 90 -2.82 -27.30 2.75
CA ALA A 90 -1.88 -27.17 1.65
C ALA A 90 -2.08 -28.31 0.63
N LYS A 91 -2.46 -27.98 -0.61
CA LYS A 91 -2.69 -28.96 -1.67
C LYS A 91 -1.58 -29.03 -2.70
N TYR A 92 -0.84 -27.94 -2.86
CA TYR A 92 0.22 -27.83 -3.86
C TYR A 92 1.53 -27.55 -3.15
N TYR A 93 2.58 -28.27 -3.51
CA TYR A 93 3.93 -27.88 -3.13
C TYR A 93 4.26 -26.57 -3.86
N LYS A 94 5.07 -25.73 -3.23
CA LYS A 94 5.60 -24.54 -3.89
C LYS A 94 6.50 -25.04 -5.02
N ASP A 95 6.00 -25.03 -6.26
CA ASP A 95 6.81 -25.31 -7.44
C ASP A 95 7.91 -24.25 -7.46
N SER A 96 9.08 -24.62 -6.97
CA SER A 96 10.28 -23.80 -6.98
C SER A 96 10.90 -23.83 -8.37
N ASP A 97 10.12 -23.52 -9.39
CA ASP A 97 10.62 -23.37 -10.75
C ASP A 97 10.98 -21.90 -10.95
N ASN A 98 12.22 -21.59 -10.56
CA ASN A 98 13.01 -20.57 -11.22
C ASN A 98 13.24 -21.03 -12.67
N GLN A 99 12.45 -20.52 -13.62
CA GLN A 99 12.88 -20.34 -15.01
C GLN A 99 12.01 -19.33 -15.74
#